data_AF-A0A942QI71-F1
#
_entry.id   AF-A0A942QI71-F1
#
_cell.length_a   1.000
_cell.length_b   1.000
_cell.length_c   1.000
_cell.angle_alpha   90.00
_cell.angle_beta   90.00
_cell.angle_gamma   90.00
#
_symmetry.space_group_name_H-M   'P 1'
#
loop_
_entity.id
_entity.type
_entity.pdbx_description
1 polymer ?
#
loop_
_entity_poly.entity_id
_entity_poly.type
_entity_poly.pdbx_seq_one_letter_code
_entity_poly.pdbx_strand_id
1 'polypeptide(L)'
;MFTNFVTAVQNQDKRNIFKTFSGDVSSVPKDLQEFYKNSNPIDVEVRMDNNSQIRFYSVDCLSAIKEEYKLPGSVFFFATMNGDPIYHQEGKIYAEAHGGVSKPELLANSFTEYIQFVLNHLCR
;
A
#
# COMPACT_ATOMS: atom_id res chain seq x y z
N MET A 1 -15.92 -1.26 -1.91
CA MET A 1 -14.82 -0.32 -2.24
C MET A 1 -13.55 -1.06 -2.63
N PHE A 2 -12.96 -1.89 -1.76
CA PHE A 2 -11.77 -2.68 -2.10
C PHE A 2 -11.97 -3.62 -3.29
N THR A 3 -13.15 -4.23 -3.46
CA THR A 3 -13.47 -5.03 -4.66
C THR A 3 -13.32 -4.24 -5.95
N ASN A 4 -13.82 -3.00 -6.01
CA ASN A 4 -13.70 -2.14 -7.19
C ASN A 4 -12.23 -1.80 -7.48
N PHE A 5 -11.47 -1.50 -6.43
CA PHE A 5 -10.02 -1.27 -6.53
C PHE A 5 -9.30 -2.48 -7.10
N VAL A 6 -9.51 -3.68 -6.52
CA VAL A 6 -8.92 -4.94 -6.99
C VAL A 6 -9.25 -5.18 -8.46
N THR A 7 -10.53 -5.07 -8.84
CA THR A 7 -10.95 -5.26 -10.23
C THR A 7 -10.30 -4.25 -11.18
N ALA A 8 -10.21 -2.97 -10.80
CA ALA A 8 -9.57 -1.94 -11.62
C ALA A 8 -8.06 -2.22 -11.81
N VAL A 9 -7.36 -2.54 -10.72
CA VAL A 9 -5.92 -2.86 -10.73
C VAL A 9 -5.62 -4.12 -11.56
N GLN A 10 -6.47 -5.14 -11.49
CA GLN A 10 -6.37 -6.35 -12.32
C GLN A 10 -6.76 -6.13 -13.78
N ASN A 11 -7.54 -5.09 -14.07
CA ASN A 11 -7.85 -4.70 -15.45
C ASN A 11 -6.70 -3.92 -16.08
N GLN A 12 -5.99 -3.10 -15.30
CA GLN A 12 -4.78 -2.42 -15.76
C GLN A 12 -3.62 -3.37 -16.05
N ASP A 13 -3.40 -4.38 -15.20
CA ASP A 13 -2.40 -5.42 -15.44
C ASP A 13 -2.91 -6.78 -14.94
N LYS A 14 -3.03 -7.74 -15.86
CA LYS A 14 -3.51 -9.10 -15.57
C LYS A 14 -2.54 -9.92 -14.72
N ARG A 15 -1.29 -9.46 -14.57
CA ARG A 15 -0.29 -10.05 -13.68
C ARG A 15 -0.53 -9.69 -12.21
N ASN A 16 -1.38 -8.70 -11.92
CA ASN A 16 -1.69 -8.32 -10.55
C ASN A 16 -2.51 -9.42 -9.84
N ILE A 17 -1.95 -9.96 -8.75
CA ILE A 17 -2.53 -11.08 -7.99
C ILE A 17 -2.90 -10.62 -6.59
N PHE A 18 -4.18 -10.71 -6.27
CA PHE A 18 -4.72 -10.62 -4.92
C PHE A 18 -5.22 -11.98 -4.46
N LYS A 19 -5.08 -12.30 -3.17
CA LYS A 19 -5.64 -13.52 -2.57
C LYS A 19 -6.30 -13.22 -1.23
N THR A 20 -7.25 -14.05 -0.82
CA THR A 20 -7.70 -14.08 0.58
C THR A 20 -6.57 -14.58 1.47
N PHE A 21 -6.42 -13.99 2.65
CA PHE A 21 -5.43 -14.40 3.64
C PHE A 21 -6.12 -14.96 4.88
N SER A 22 -5.78 -16.19 5.22
CA SER A 22 -6.32 -16.92 6.38
C SER A 22 -5.39 -16.92 7.60
N GLY A 23 -4.23 -16.28 7.50
CA GLY A 23 -3.26 -16.16 8.59
C GLY A 23 -3.61 -15.04 9.58
N ASP A 24 -2.71 -14.81 10.53
CA ASP A 24 -2.88 -13.76 11.52
C ASP A 24 -2.57 -12.37 10.93
N VAL A 25 -3.48 -11.43 11.16
CA VAL A 25 -3.34 -10.01 10.78
C VAL A 25 -3.38 -9.09 12.00
N SER A 26 -3.17 -9.62 13.20
CA SER A 26 -3.17 -8.83 14.44
C SER A 26 -2.13 -7.71 14.44
N SER A 27 -1.03 -7.89 13.71
CA SER A 27 0.03 -6.89 13.51
C SER A 27 -0.32 -5.80 12.49
N VAL A 28 -1.37 -5.99 11.69
CA VAL A 28 -1.86 -5.03 10.69
C VAL A 28 -2.78 -4.01 11.38
N PRO A 29 -2.67 -2.70 11.07
CA PRO A 29 -3.59 -1.68 11.57
C PRO A 29 -5.04 -2.05 11.27
N LYS A 30 -5.94 -1.77 12.23
CA LYS A 30 -7.34 -2.23 12.19
C LYS A 30 -8.08 -1.84 10.92
N ASP A 31 -7.81 -0.66 10.39
CA ASP A 31 -8.39 -0.11 9.16
C ASP A 31 -7.86 -0.75 7.87
N LEU A 32 -6.74 -1.49 7.93
CA LEU A 32 -6.18 -2.24 6.81
C LEU A 32 -6.49 -3.75 6.89
N GLN A 33 -6.91 -4.26 8.06
CA GLN A 33 -7.12 -5.69 8.28
C GLN A 33 -8.14 -6.31 7.32
N GLU A 34 -9.24 -5.63 7.04
CA GLU A 34 -10.26 -6.13 6.10
C GLU A 34 -9.69 -6.28 4.69
N PHE A 35 -8.90 -5.29 4.24
CA PHE A 35 -8.23 -5.34 2.95
C PHE A 35 -7.27 -6.52 2.87
N TYR A 36 -6.42 -6.71 3.87
CA TYR A 36 -5.48 -7.83 3.86
C TYR A 36 -6.15 -9.20 3.99
N LYS A 37 -7.21 -9.33 4.78
CA LYS A 37 -7.97 -10.60 4.89
C LYS A 37 -8.61 -11.00 3.56
N ASN A 38 -9.23 -10.04 2.86
CA ASN A 38 -10.03 -10.32 1.67
C ASN A 38 -9.26 -10.14 0.36
N SER A 39 -8.16 -9.40 0.37
CA SER A 39 -7.45 -8.91 -0.82
C SER A 39 -5.96 -8.65 -0.51
N ASN A 40 -5.27 -9.64 0.07
CA ASN A 40 -3.83 -9.59 0.27
C ASN A 40 -3.10 -9.44 -1.08
N PRO A 41 -2.29 -8.37 -1.29
CA PRO A 41 -1.59 -8.13 -2.54
C PRO A 41 -0.35 -9.02 -2.64
N ILE A 42 -0.45 -10.14 -3.35
CA ILE A 42 0.65 -11.12 -3.49
C ILE A 42 1.72 -10.62 -4.45
N ASP A 43 1.29 -10.08 -5.58
CA ASP A 43 2.15 -9.45 -6.56
C ASP A 43 1.33 -8.37 -7.25
N VAL A 44 1.45 -7.13 -6.77
CA VAL A 44 0.59 -6.03 -7.19
C VAL A 44 1.42 -4.78 -7.44
N GLU A 45 1.37 -4.32 -8.68
CA GLU A 45 2.01 -3.11 -9.14
C GLU A 45 0.98 -2.27 -9.90
N VAL A 46 0.82 -1.02 -9.48
CA VAL A 46 -0.16 -0.07 -10.01
C VAL A 46 0.58 1.05 -10.73
N ARG A 47 0.20 1.30 -11.97
CA ARG A 47 0.69 2.44 -12.77
C ARG A 47 -0.24 3.63 -12.56
N MET A 48 0.31 4.76 -12.16
CA MET A 48 -0.40 6.01 -11.93
C MET A 48 -0.37 6.87 -13.20
N ASP A 49 -1.33 7.77 -13.36
CA ASP A 49 -1.45 8.70 -14.50
C ASP A 49 -0.32 9.75 -14.59
N ASN A 50 0.42 9.94 -13.50
CA ASN A 50 1.61 10.78 -13.43
C ASN A 50 2.93 10.01 -13.70
N ASN A 51 2.86 8.82 -14.29
CA ASN A 51 3.97 7.89 -14.51
C ASN A 51 4.63 7.31 -13.24
N SER A 52 4.09 7.57 -12.05
CA SER A 52 4.54 6.89 -10.84
C SER A 52 4.04 5.44 -10.80
N GLN A 53 4.75 4.61 -10.05
CA GLN A 53 4.44 3.22 -9.86
C GLN A 53 4.32 2.90 -8.38
N ILE A 54 3.20 2.30 -7.99
CA ILE A 54 2.95 1.88 -6.61
C ILE A 54 3.04 0.36 -6.53
N ARG A 55 3.93 -0.17 -5.69
CA ARG A 55 3.99 -1.61 -5.38
C ARG A 55 3.38 -1.87 -4.03
N PHE A 56 2.38 -2.73 -3.95
CA PHE A 56 1.80 -3.19 -2.69
C PHE A 56 2.46 -4.49 -2.24
N TYR A 57 2.65 -4.64 -0.93
CA TYR A 57 3.30 -5.83 -0.35
C TYR A 57 2.32 -6.66 0.46
N SER A 58 2.44 -7.98 0.31
CA SER A 58 1.66 -8.95 1.06
C SER A 58 2.03 -8.92 2.54
N VAL A 59 1.10 -9.34 3.41
CA VAL A 59 1.34 -9.44 4.87
C VAL A 59 2.64 -10.21 5.17
N ASP A 60 2.90 -11.29 4.42
CA ASP A 60 4.04 -12.18 4.62
C ASP A 60 5.39 -11.51 4.33
N CYS A 61 5.41 -10.45 3.50
CA CYS A 61 6.63 -9.73 3.14
C CYS A 61 6.92 -8.51 4.04
N LEU A 62 5.96 -8.08 4.87
CA LEU A 62 6.07 -6.80 5.58
C LEU A 62 7.18 -6.78 6.64
N SER A 63 7.44 -7.91 7.30
CA SER A 63 8.49 -8.00 8.31
C SER A 63 9.89 -7.85 7.71
N ALA A 64 10.16 -8.55 6.61
CA ALA A 64 11.45 -8.51 5.92
C ALA A 64 11.74 -7.11 5.34
N ILE A 65 10.72 -6.46 4.76
CA ILE A 65 10.93 -5.18 4.07
C ILE A 65 11.05 -4.01 5.04
N LYS A 66 10.39 -4.07 6.21
CA LYS A 66 10.52 -3.02 7.23
C LYS A 66 11.97 -2.82 7.68
N GLU A 67 12.75 -3.91 7.75
CA GLU A 67 14.17 -3.86 8.12
C GLU A 67 15.02 -3.15 7.06
N GLU A 68 14.67 -3.27 5.78
CA GLU A 68 15.41 -2.68 4.66
C GLU A 68 15.33 -1.14 4.65
N TYR A 69 14.13 -0.59 4.90
CA TYR A 69 13.88 0.86 4.80
C TYR A 69 14.21 1.65 6.07
N LYS A 70 14.58 1.00 7.19
CA LYS A 70 14.89 1.67 8.48
C LYS A 70 13.81 2.65 8.94
N LEU A 71 12.55 2.34 8.65
CA LEU A 71 11.41 3.19 8.99
C LEU A 71 11.25 3.37 10.50
N PRO A 72 10.61 4.47 10.96
CA PRO A 72 10.35 4.66 12.38
C PRO A 72 9.63 3.45 13.00
N GLY A 73 10.05 3.01 14.18
CA GLY A 73 9.60 1.73 14.75
C GLY A 73 8.08 1.57 14.88
N SER A 74 7.35 2.68 15.02
CA SER A 74 5.90 2.73 15.22
C SER A 74 5.05 2.74 13.96
N VAL A 75 5.63 2.80 12.76
CA VAL A 75 4.85 2.83 11.51
C VAL A 75 4.59 1.44 10.95
N PHE A 76 3.52 1.33 10.17
CA PHE A 76 3.18 0.13 9.42
C PHE A 76 3.39 0.37 7.92
N PHE A 77 4.49 -0.17 7.39
CA PHE A 77 4.80 -0.15 5.96
C PHE A 77 3.91 -1.14 5.20
N PHE A 78 3.47 -0.77 4.00
CA PHE A 78 2.62 -1.65 3.19
C PHE A 78 2.79 -1.51 1.67
N ALA A 79 3.43 -0.44 1.21
CA ALA A 79 3.63 -0.19 -0.22
C ALA A 79 4.87 0.69 -0.45
N THR A 80 5.31 0.78 -1.71
CA THR A 80 6.28 1.79 -2.17
C THR A 80 5.70 2.57 -3.34
N MET A 81 6.14 3.82 -3.51
CA MET A 81 5.93 4.63 -4.72
C MET A 81 7.28 4.97 -5.33
N ASN A 82 7.56 4.48 -6.53
CA ASN A 82 8.87 4.64 -7.21
C ASN A 82 10.07 4.18 -6.34
N GLY A 83 9.84 3.24 -5.42
CA GLY A 83 10.83 2.76 -4.47
C GLY A 83 10.82 3.47 -3.11
N ASP A 84 10.18 4.63 -2.97
CA ASP A 84 10.06 5.28 -1.66
C ASP A 84 8.94 4.65 -0.83
N PRO A 85 9.16 4.43 0.47
CA PRO A 85 8.21 3.73 1.32
C PRO A 85 6.93 4.52 1.58
N ILE A 86 5.80 3.82 1.52
CA ILE A 86 4.47 4.27 1.92
C ILE A 86 4.07 3.51 3.17
N TYR A 87 3.62 4.24 4.18
CA TYR A 87 3.30 3.66 5.47
C TYR A 87 2.09 4.32 6.13
N HIS A 88 1.47 3.55 7.01
CA HIS A 88 0.40 3.97 7.89
C HIS A 88 0.98 4.41 9.24
N GLN A 89 0.52 5.56 9.71
CA GLN A 89 0.85 6.10 11.03
C GLN A 89 -0.34 6.88 11.58
N GLU A 90 -0.81 6.49 12.77
CA GLU A 90 -1.91 7.17 13.49
C GLU A 90 -3.19 7.35 12.63
N GLY A 91 -3.51 6.36 11.79
CA GLY A 91 -4.72 6.37 10.94
C GLY A 91 -4.54 7.07 9.59
N LYS A 92 -3.37 7.67 9.34
CA LYS A 92 -3.07 8.42 8.11
C LYS A 92 -2.02 7.71 7.27
N ILE A 93 -1.97 8.04 5.98
CA ILE A 93 -1.05 7.46 5.01
C ILE A 93 -0.01 8.50 4.58
N TYR A 94 1.25 8.11 4.64
CA TYR A 94 2.38 8.96 4.29
C TYR A 94 3.32 8.28 3.31
N ALA A 95 4.05 9.07 2.54
CA ALA A 95 5.24 8.66 1.80
C ALA A 95 6.48 9.36 2.40
N GLU A 96 7.61 8.64 2.47
CA GLU A 96 8.88 9.32 2.70
C GLU A 96 9.23 10.20 1.51
N ALA A 97 9.74 11.39 1.80
CA ALA A 97 10.26 12.28 0.79
C ALA A 97 11.71 11.87 0.44
N HIS A 98 11.99 11.78 -0.86
CA HIS A 98 13.25 11.29 -1.42
C HIS A 98 14.49 11.76 -0.62
N GLY A 99 15.25 10.81 -0.09
CA GLY A 99 16.53 11.07 0.59
C GLY A 99 16.45 11.26 2.11
N GLY A 100 15.29 11.08 2.75
CA GLY A 100 15.19 10.95 4.23
C GLY A 100 15.47 12.22 5.04
N VAL A 101 15.72 13.37 4.39
CA VAL A 101 16.04 14.65 5.06
C VAL A 101 14.80 15.54 5.25
N SER A 102 13.69 15.23 4.57
CA SER A 102 12.47 16.06 4.57
C SER A 102 11.32 15.40 5.33
N LYS A 103 10.37 16.23 5.76
CA LYS A 103 9.15 15.75 6.43
C LYS A 103 8.39 14.82 5.49
N PRO A 104 7.82 13.71 6.02
CA PRO A 104 7.01 12.82 5.20
C PRO A 104 5.82 13.56 4.60
N GLU A 105 5.47 13.19 3.37
CA GLU A 105 4.34 13.74 2.64
C GLU A 105 3.06 13.01 3.07
N LEU A 106 2.02 13.76 3.45
CA LEU A 106 0.71 13.20 3.74
C LEU A 106 -0.01 12.90 2.42
N LEU A 107 -0.28 11.62 2.16
CA LEU A 107 -1.01 11.19 0.96
C LEU A 107 -2.52 11.11 1.18
N ALA A 108 -2.96 10.71 2.37
CA ALA A 108 -4.39 10.58 2.70
C ALA A 108 -4.66 10.57 4.20
N ASN A 109 -5.86 10.96 4.62
CA ASN A 109 -6.25 10.95 6.04
C ASN A 109 -6.77 9.59 6.52
N SER A 110 -6.94 8.62 5.62
CA SER A 110 -7.29 7.24 5.93
C SER A 110 -6.82 6.30 4.83
N PHE A 111 -6.71 5.00 5.14
CA PHE A 111 -6.41 3.99 4.13
C PHE A 111 -7.48 3.90 3.04
N THR A 112 -8.74 4.07 3.42
CA THR A 112 -9.87 4.15 2.50
C THR A 112 -9.70 5.31 1.53
N GLU A 113 -9.42 6.53 2.03
CA GLU A 113 -9.12 7.68 1.16
C GLU A 113 -7.93 7.40 0.23
N TYR A 114 -6.88 6.76 0.74
CA TYR A 114 -5.72 6.40 -0.07
C TYR A 114 -6.07 5.44 -1.22
N ILE A 115 -6.85 4.39 -0.95
CA ILE A 115 -7.30 3.47 -2.00
C ILE A 115 -8.17 4.19 -3.04
N GLN A 116 -9.02 5.12 -2.62
CA GLN A 116 -9.78 5.95 -3.55
C GLN A 116 -8.87 6.86 -4.38
N PHE A 117 -7.84 7.46 -3.76
CA PHE A 117 -6.84 8.28 -4.43
C PHE A 117 -6.13 7.47 -5.52
N VAL A 118 -5.66 6.26 -5.22
CA VAL A 118 -5.01 5.38 -6.20
C VAL A 118 -5.98 5.01 -7.33
N LEU A 119 -7.23 4.67 -7.01
CA LEU A 119 -8.24 4.34 -8.01
C LEU A 119 -8.54 5.51 -8.96
N ASN A 120 -8.55 6.75 -8.45
CA ASN A 120 -8.85 7.93 -9.25
C ASN A 120 -7.72 8.33 -10.21
N HIS A 121 -6.47 7.99 -9.85
CA HIS A 121 -5.26 8.31 -10.63
C HIS A 121 -4.69 7.08 -11.34
N LEU A 122 -5.46 6.00 -11.44
CA LEU A 122 -5.06 4.77 -12.09
C LEU A 122 -4.91 5.02 -13.60
N CYS A 123 -3.73 4.74 -14.15
CA CYS A 123 -3.48 4.85 -15.59
C CYS A 123 -4.40 3.88 -16.35
N ARG A 124 -5.24 4.39 -17.25
CA ARG A 124 -6.25 3.60 -17.96
C ARG A 124 -5.70 2.91 -19.20
#